data_AF-A0A0G1CJ16-F1
#
_entry.id   AF-A0A0G1CJ16-F1
#
_cell.length_a   1.000
_cell.length_b   1.000
_cell.length_c   1.000
_cell.angle_alpha   90.00
_cell.angle_beta   90.00
_cell.angle_gamma   90.00
#
_symmetry.space_group_name_H-M   'P 1'
#
loop_
_entity.id
_entity.type
_entity.pdbx_description
1 polymer ?
#
loop_
_entity_poly.entity_id
_entity_poly.type
_entity_poly.pdbx_seq_one_letter_code
_entity_poly.pdbx_strand_id
1 'polypeptide(L)'
;MKKNSRYFFIYWVINSGFLYFAPYFFGSMLVVGNMRLTPFLASVISGFLLAIVNTISKPALESLNIHLAEEWQLVIALEFINIIALWVLARYADLTGIGIQNVISVGMIATAVTIIQWVVWKFLPVKK
;
A
#
# COMPACT_ATOMS: atom_id res chain seq x y z
N MET A 1 1.77 11.95 -18.26
CA MET A 1 1.36 10.52 -18.17
C MET A 1 2.51 9.52 -17.98
N LYS A 2 3.65 9.59 -18.71
CA LYS A 2 4.74 8.58 -18.61
C LYS A 2 5.40 8.42 -17.23
N LYS A 3 5.39 9.47 -16.40
CA LYS A 3 6.09 9.50 -15.09
C LYS A 3 5.37 8.71 -13.99
N ASN A 4 4.04 8.76 -13.96
CA ASN A 4 3.23 8.00 -12.99
C ASN A 4 3.31 6.49 -13.23
N SER A 5 3.50 6.07 -14.48
CA SER A 5 3.61 4.65 -14.82
C SER A 5 4.84 3.98 -14.19
N ARG A 6 6.00 4.66 -14.14
CA ARG A 6 7.21 4.08 -13.50
C ARG A 6 7.03 3.92 -11.98
N TYR A 7 6.53 4.95 -11.30
CA TYR A 7 6.25 4.87 -9.86
C TYR A 7 5.21 3.79 -9.56
N PHE A 8 4.17 3.69 -10.40
CA PHE A 8 3.19 2.62 -10.30
C PHE A 8 3.82 1.23 -10.36
N PHE A 9 4.65 0.93 -11.36
CA PHE A 9 5.31 -0.37 -11.46
C PHE A 9 6.23 -0.66 -10.27
N ILE A 10 6.98 0.35 -9.80
CA ILE A 10 7.86 0.19 -8.62
C ILE A 10 7.02 -0.11 -7.37
N TYR A 11 5.98 0.66 -7.11
CA TYR A 11 5.08 0.40 -5.99
C TYR A 11 4.42 -0.96 -6.12
N TRP A 12 4.02 -1.37 -7.32
CA TRP A 12 3.37 -2.66 -7.52
C TRP A 12 4.30 -3.81 -7.15
N VAL A 13 5.52 -3.83 -7.68
CA VAL A 13 6.50 -4.89 -7.39
C VAL A 13 6.82 -4.91 -5.90
N ILE A 14 7.08 -3.74 -5.31
CA ILE A 14 7.48 -3.65 -3.90
C ILE A 14 6.32 -4.03 -2.97
N ASN A 15 5.11 -3.53 -3.21
CA ASN A 15 3.94 -3.86 -2.39
C ASN A 15 3.60 -5.35 -2.52
N SER A 16 3.72 -5.94 -3.72
CA SER A 16 3.48 -7.37 -3.92
C SER A 16 4.52 -8.21 -3.17
N GLY A 17 5.80 -7.84 -3.26
CA GLY A 17 6.87 -8.50 -2.50
C GLY A 17 6.67 -8.36 -0.99
N PHE A 18 6.37 -7.16 -0.52
CA PHE A 18 6.07 -6.90 0.88
C PHE A 18 4.92 -7.77 1.37
N LEU A 19 3.76 -7.75 0.70
CA LEU A 19 2.60 -8.55 1.11
C LEU A 19 2.88 -10.05 1.08
N TYR A 20 3.67 -10.53 0.12
CA TYR A 20 4.03 -11.94 0.05
C TYR A 20 4.88 -12.40 1.25
N PHE A 21 5.79 -11.55 1.72
CA PHE A 21 6.65 -11.86 2.87
C PHE A 21 6.08 -11.37 4.21
N ALA A 22 5.09 -10.49 4.21
CA ALA A 22 4.51 -9.91 5.42
C ALA A 22 4.00 -10.95 6.44
N PRO A 23 3.41 -12.10 6.05
CA PRO A 23 3.03 -13.15 7.01
C PRO A 23 4.19 -13.65 7.89
N TYR A 24 5.44 -13.65 7.39
CA TYR A 24 6.60 -14.06 8.19
C TYR A 24 6.96 -13.04 9.29
N PHE A 25 6.56 -11.78 9.15
CA PHE A 25 6.83 -10.72 10.10
C PHE A 25 5.64 -10.44 11.03
N PHE A 26 4.42 -10.52 10.50
CA PHE A 26 3.18 -10.18 11.20
C PHE A 26 2.43 -11.41 11.76
N GLY A 27 2.85 -12.63 11.39
CA GLY A 27 2.28 -13.87 11.91
C GLY A 27 0.77 -13.93 11.71
N SER A 28 0.02 -14.21 12.77
CA SER A 28 -1.44 -14.33 12.73
C SER A 28 -2.19 -13.01 12.48
N MET A 29 -1.51 -11.86 12.51
CA MET A 29 -2.14 -10.56 12.30
C MET A 29 -2.54 -10.35 10.82
N LEU A 30 -1.85 -11.02 9.89
CA LEU A 30 -2.04 -10.91 8.46
C LEU A 30 -2.08 -12.30 7.82
N VAL A 31 -3.17 -12.58 7.12
CA VAL A 31 -3.34 -13.77 6.28
C VAL A 31 -3.30 -13.35 4.82
N VAL A 32 -2.52 -14.07 4.02
CA VAL A 32 -2.37 -13.81 2.58
C VAL A 32 -2.70 -15.09 1.83
N GLY A 33 -3.64 -14.99 0.90
CA GLY A 33 -4.30 -16.12 0.25
C GLY A 33 -5.64 -16.46 0.89
N ASN A 34 -6.47 -17.15 0.12
CA ASN A 34 -7.77 -17.69 0.55
C ASN A 34 -8.11 -18.94 -0.30
N MET A 35 -9.33 -19.46 -0.21
CA MET A 35 -9.74 -20.63 -0.99
C MET A 35 -9.74 -20.42 -2.52
N ARG A 36 -9.77 -19.17 -2.98
CA ARG A 36 -9.82 -18.79 -4.40
C ARG A 36 -8.47 -18.35 -4.95
N LEU A 37 -7.63 -17.75 -4.09
CA LEU A 37 -6.37 -17.14 -4.48
C LEU A 37 -5.22 -17.74 -3.68
N THR A 38 -4.20 -18.21 -4.40
CA THR A 38 -2.93 -18.58 -3.76
C THR A 38 -2.28 -17.36 -3.11
N PRO A 39 -1.44 -17.53 -2.08
CA PRO A 39 -0.76 -16.41 -1.42
C PRO A 39 0.02 -15.53 -2.41
N PHE A 40 0.64 -16.14 -3.43
CA PHE A 40 1.32 -15.41 -4.49
C PHE A 40 0.38 -14.51 -5.29
N LEU A 41 -0.73 -15.05 -5.81
CA LEU A 41 -1.69 -14.26 -6.59
C LEU A 41 -2.37 -13.18 -5.75
N ALA A 42 -2.74 -13.50 -4.50
CA ALA A 42 -3.31 -12.55 -3.56
C ALA A 42 -2.36 -11.36 -3.33
N SER A 43 -1.06 -11.63 -3.17
CA SER A 43 -0.03 -10.60 -3.00
C SER A 43 0.13 -9.74 -4.25
N VAL A 44 0.14 -10.33 -5.44
CA VAL A 44 0.28 -9.60 -6.71
C VAL A 44 -0.92 -8.70 -6.97
N ILE A 45 -2.14 -9.21 -6.76
CA ILE A 45 -3.39 -8.45 -6.97
C ILE A 45 -3.52 -7.34 -5.94
N SER A 46 -3.30 -7.64 -4.66
CA SER A 46 -3.42 -6.64 -3.60
C SER A 46 -2.30 -5.61 -3.64
N GLY A 47 -1.09 -6.04 -4.01
CA GLY A 47 0.03 -5.13 -4.27
C GLY A 47 -0.25 -4.19 -5.43
N PHE A 48 -0.94 -4.66 -6.48
CA PHE A 48 -1.40 -3.83 -7.60
C PHE A 48 -2.41 -2.77 -7.12
N LEU A 49 -3.40 -3.16 -6.31
CA LEU A 49 -4.39 -2.24 -5.76
C LEU A 49 -3.74 -1.17 -4.85
N LEU A 50 -2.82 -1.57 -3.97
CA LEU A 50 -2.03 -0.62 -3.18
C LEU A 50 -1.18 0.29 -4.06
N ALA A 51 -0.60 -0.20 -5.15
CA ALA A 51 0.17 0.63 -6.07
C ALA A 51 -0.69 1.68 -6.77
N ILE A 52 -1.95 1.35 -7.12
CA ILE A 52 -2.91 2.34 -7.62
C ILE A 52 -3.07 3.44 -6.58
N VAL A 53 -3.44 3.06 -5.35
CA VAL A 53 -3.64 3.99 -4.23
C VAL A 53 -2.40 4.88 -4.05
N ASN A 54 -1.22 4.30 -3.92
CA ASN A 54 0.03 5.05 -3.71
C ASN A 54 0.34 6.02 -4.86
N THR A 55 0.01 5.64 -6.10
CA THR A 55 0.24 6.48 -7.28
C THR A 55 -0.75 7.64 -7.38
N ILE A 56 -2.02 7.41 -7.02
CA ILE A 56 -3.07 8.44 -7.10
C ILE A 56 -3.14 9.31 -5.85
N SER A 57 -2.56 8.90 -4.72
CA SER A 57 -2.63 9.60 -3.43
C SER A 57 -2.25 11.08 -3.55
N LYS A 58 -1.07 11.36 -4.11
CA LYS A 58 -0.58 12.74 -4.24
C LYS A 58 -1.44 13.58 -5.22
N PRO A 59 -1.73 13.13 -6.45
CA PRO A 59 -2.66 13.82 -7.33
C PRO A 59 -4.06 14.06 -6.70
N ALA A 60 -4.55 13.10 -5.91
CA ALA A 60 -5.84 13.23 -5.23
C ALA A 60 -5.79 14.34 -4.17
N LEU A 61 -4.75 14.39 -3.34
CA LEU A 61 -4.54 15.47 -2.37
C LEU A 61 -4.45 16.85 -3.05
N GLU A 62 -3.71 16.94 -4.15
CA GLU A 62 -3.59 18.16 -4.95
C GLU A 62 -4.95 18.58 -5.54
N SER A 63 -5.74 17.62 -6.05
CA SER A 63 -7.08 17.89 -6.59
C SER A 63 -8.09 18.37 -5.54
N LEU A 64 -7.88 18.01 -4.28
CA LEU A 64 -8.67 18.46 -3.13
C LEU A 64 -8.18 19.80 -2.54
N ASN A 65 -7.20 20.46 -3.18
CA ASN A 65 -6.52 21.66 -2.68
C ASN A 65 -5.87 21.49 -1.29
N ILE A 66 -5.55 20.25 -0.91
CA ILE A 66 -4.86 19.94 0.33
C ILE A 66 -3.36 20.17 0.10
N HIS A 67 -2.89 21.35 0.50
CA HIS A 67 -1.49 21.73 0.40
C HIS A 67 -0.77 21.35 1.70
N LEU A 68 0.03 20.29 1.64
CA LEU A 68 0.86 19.83 2.75
C LEU A 68 2.21 20.51 2.64
N ALA A 69 2.48 21.45 3.56
CA ALA A 69 3.66 22.31 3.52
C ALA A 69 4.94 21.54 3.92
N GLU A 70 4.80 20.61 4.87
CA GLU A 70 5.94 19.86 5.42
C GLU A 70 5.91 18.38 5.05
N GLU A 71 7.09 17.77 4.94
CA GLU A 71 7.25 16.35 4.56
C GLU A 71 6.51 15.41 5.54
N TRP A 72 6.53 15.70 6.84
CA TRP A 72 5.85 14.88 7.85
C TRP A 72 4.33 14.92 7.70
N GLN A 73 3.75 16.04 7.24
CA GLN A 73 2.31 16.15 7.00
C GLN A 73 1.90 15.25 5.83
N LEU A 74 2.75 15.17 4.79
CA LEU A 74 2.55 14.23 3.68
C LEU A 74 2.64 12.79 4.15
N VAL A 75 3.62 12.42 4.98
CA VAL A 75 3.75 11.06 5.51
C VAL A 75 2.51 10.67 6.33
N ILE A 76 1.99 11.56 7.18
CA ILE A 76 0.77 11.32 7.94
C ILE A 76 -0.45 11.16 7.01
N ALA A 77 -0.59 12.01 5.99
CA ALA A 77 -1.69 11.86 5.03
C ALA A 77 -1.62 10.52 4.28
N LEU A 78 -0.43 10.10 3.85
CA LEU A 78 -0.21 8.81 3.22
C LEU A 78 -0.50 7.63 4.17
N GLU A 79 -0.16 7.77 5.46
CA GLU A 79 -0.50 6.78 6.48
C GLU A 79 -2.01 6.54 6.55
N PHE A 80 -2.80 7.61 6.65
CA PHE A 80 -4.27 7.49 6.67
C PHE A 80 -4.80 6.84 5.39
N ILE A 81 -4.26 7.19 4.24
CA ILE A 81 -4.65 6.59 2.96
C ILE A 81 -4.33 5.08 2.95
N ASN A 82 -3.15 4.68 3.41
CA ASN A 82 -2.74 3.28 3.48
C ASN A 82 -3.55 2.47 4.49
N ILE A 83 -3.89 3.05 5.64
CA ILE A 83 -4.80 2.44 6.63
C ILE A 83 -6.15 2.15 5.97
N ILE A 84 -6.74 3.16 5.30
CA ILE A 84 -8.03 3.00 4.63
C ILE A 84 -7.93 1.95 3.52
N ALA A 85 -6.88 1.99 2.71
CA ALA A 85 -6.68 1.04 1.62
C ALA A 85 -6.57 -0.40 2.12
N LEU A 86 -5.73 -0.66 3.12
CA LEU A 86 -5.57 -1.99 3.71
C LEU A 86 -6.84 -2.46 4.44
N TRP A 87 -7.54 -1.55 5.12
CA TRP A 87 -8.83 -1.86 5.72
C TRP A 87 -9.85 -2.29 4.67
N VAL A 88 -9.93 -1.58 3.54
CA VAL A 88 -10.80 -1.95 2.40
C VAL A 88 -10.37 -3.31 1.84
N LEU A 89 -9.08 -3.53 1.58
CA LEU A 89 -8.59 -4.83 1.09
C LEU A 89 -8.96 -5.97 2.03
N ALA A 90 -8.86 -5.77 3.34
CA ALA A 90 -9.24 -6.73 4.36
C ALA A 90 -10.75 -7.00 4.42
N ARG A 91 -11.59 -6.00 4.12
CA ARG A 91 -13.05 -6.16 4.04
C ARG A 91 -13.49 -6.96 2.82
N TYR A 92 -12.68 -6.95 1.77
CA TYR A 92 -12.90 -7.75 0.56
C TYR A 92 -11.93 -8.93 0.48
N ALA A 93 -11.57 -9.52 1.63
CA ALA A 93 -10.63 -10.64 1.72
C ALA A 93 -10.97 -11.81 0.77
N ASP A 94 -12.25 -12.08 0.51
CA ASP A 94 -12.70 -13.10 -0.44
C ASP A 94 -12.28 -12.83 -1.89
N LEU A 95 -12.11 -11.56 -2.27
CA LEU A 95 -11.70 -11.09 -3.59
C LEU A 95 -10.21 -10.79 -3.67
N THR A 96 -9.63 -10.23 -2.60
CA THR A 96 -8.23 -9.74 -2.57
C THR A 96 -7.26 -10.80 -2.06
N GLY A 97 -7.75 -11.76 -1.27
CA GLY A 97 -6.92 -12.72 -0.55
C GLY A 97 -6.14 -12.10 0.61
N ILE A 98 -6.51 -10.92 1.10
CA ILE A 98 -5.85 -10.28 2.26
C ILE A 98 -6.82 -10.28 3.42
N GLY A 99 -6.48 -11.01 4.49
CA GLY A 99 -7.20 -10.98 5.76
C GLY A 99 -6.35 -10.28 6.82
N ILE A 100 -6.93 -9.33 7.55
CA ILE A 100 -6.26 -8.64 8.65
C ILE A 100 -7.09 -8.80 9.92
N GLN A 101 -6.45 -9.22 11.02
CA GLN A 101 -7.14 -9.67 12.22
C GLN A 101 -8.02 -8.58 12.88
N ASN A 102 -7.50 -7.36 12.98
CA ASN A 102 -8.19 -6.25 13.65
C ASN A 102 -7.65 -4.89 13.18
N VAL A 103 -8.31 -3.81 13.59
CA VAL A 103 -7.95 -2.43 13.20
C VAL A 103 -6.54 -2.04 13.63
N ILE A 104 -6.06 -2.53 14.78
CA ILE A 104 -4.70 -2.25 15.26
C ILE A 104 -3.67 -2.87 14.31
N SER A 105 -3.92 -4.11 13.87
CA SER A 105 -3.09 -4.82 12.88
C SER A 105 -3.07 -4.09 11.54
N VAL A 106 -4.22 -3.54 11.11
CA VAL A 106 -4.27 -2.69 9.90
C VAL A 106 -3.33 -1.50 10.05
N GLY A 107 -3.38 -0.81 11.19
CA GLY A 107 -2.48 0.32 11.48
C GLY A 107 -1.01 -0.08 11.39
N MET A 108 -0.60 -1.17 12.05
CA MET A 108 0.80 -1.62 12.04
C MET A 108 1.31 -1.97 10.63
N ILE A 109 0.48 -2.67 9.84
CA ILE A 109 0.83 -3.05 8.47
C ILE A 109 0.85 -1.81 7.56
N ALA A 110 -0.10 -0.88 7.74
CA ALA A 110 -0.14 0.37 7.02
C ALA A 110 1.11 1.21 7.28
N THR A 111 1.57 1.30 8.52
CA THR A 111 2.82 1.99 8.87
C THR A 111 4.00 1.39 8.11
N ALA A 112 4.10 0.07 8.01
CA ALA A 112 5.15 -0.58 7.22
C ALA A 112 5.04 -0.23 5.72
N VAL A 113 3.83 -0.25 5.14
CA VAL A 113 3.58 0.15 3.75
C VAL A 113 3.93 1.62 3.51
N THR A 114 3.59 2.52 4.43
CA THR A 114 3.89 3.94 4.34
C THR A 114 5.37 4.22 4.41
N ILE A 115 6.11 3.53 5.29
CA ILE A 115 7.58 3.62 5.34
C ILE A 115 8.16 3.20 4.00
N ILE A 116 7.71 2.07 3.44
CA ILE A 116 8.14 1.59 2.13
C ILE A 116 7.83 2.62 1.03
N GLN A 117 6.61 3.16 1.02
CA GLN A 117 6.19 4.17 0.06
C GLN A 117 7.04 5.44 0.15
N TRP A 118 7.31 5.91 1.37
CA TRP A 118 8.16 7.06 1.63
C TRP A 118 9.60 6.82 1.18
N VAL A 119 10.17 5.64 1.45
CA VAL A 119 11.52 5.27 0.99
C VAL A 119 11.59 5.28 -0.53
N VAL A 120 10.62 4.68 -1.22
CA VAL A 120 10.55 4.71 -2.69
C VAL A 120 10.47 6.14 -3.20
N TRP A 121 9.63 6.97 -2.60
CA TRP A 121 9.47 8.37 -3.00
C TRP A 121 10.75 9.19 -2.80
N LYS A 122 11.45 8.99 -1.67
CA LYS A 122 12.65 9.74 -1.28
C LYS A 122 13.92 9.30 -2.03
N PHE A 123 14.11 7.99 -2.18
CA PHE A 123 15.37 7.41 -2.69
C PHE A 123 15.31 6.97 -4.15
N LEU A 124 14.12 6.85 -4.76
CA LEU A 124 13.99 6.60 -6.19
C LEU A 124 13.42 7.84 -6.91
N PRO A 125 14.13 8.99 -6.92
CA PRO A 125 13.71 10.12 -7.71
C PRO A 125 13.82 9.72 -9.18
N VAL A 126 12.67 9.43 -9.81
CA VAL A 126 12.59 9.35 -11.26
C VAL A 126 12.96 10.74 -11.78
N LYS A 127 14.19 10.85 -12.33
CA LYS A 127 14.79 12.09 -12.87
C LYS A 127 13.73 12.92 -13.59
N LYS A 128 13.74 14.22 -13.27
CA LYS A 128 12.64 15.14 -13.60
C LYS A 128 12.28 15.14 -15.06
#